data_AF-A0A1G9PUL9-F1
#
_entry.id   AF-A0A1G9PUL9-F1
#
_cell.length_a   1.000
_cell.length_b   1.000
_cell.length_c   1.000
_cell.angle_alpha   90.00
_cell.angle_beta   90.00
_cell.angle_gamma   90.00
#
_symmetry.space_group_name_H-M   'P 1'
#
loop_
_entity.id
_entity.type
_entity.pdbx_description
1 polymer ?
#
loop_
_entity_poly.entity_id
_entity_poly.type
_entity_poly.pdbx_seq_one_letter_code
_entity_poly.pdbx_strand_id
1 'polypeptide(L)'
;MIRAMIALIRLVEITDANRDAVVAVRVHPAQERFVASVEKSFVDARENPEAEPWFRAVYDGDVPVGFVPTGEDGEIILRLDLGSRP
;
A
#
# COMPACT_ATOMS: atom_id res chain seq x y z
N MET A 1 -25.44 -6.44 20.38
CA MET A 1 -24.17 -6.98 20.92
C MET A 1 -23.18 -7.01 19.78
N ILE A 2 -22.37 -5.96 19.60
CA ILE A 2 -21.34 -5.93 18.55
C ILE A 2 -20.14 -6.67 19.11
N ARG A 3 -19.84 -7.84 18.55
CA ARG A 3 -18.63 -8.58 18.88
C ARG A 3 -17.47 -7.78 18.27
N ALA A 4 -16.59 -7.24 19.10
CA ALA A 4 -15.35 -6.66 18.59
C ALA A 4 -14.56 -7.78 17.91
N MET A 5 -14.56 -7.79 16.57
CA MET A 5 -13.62 -8.60 15.81
C MET A 5 -12.27 -7.92 15.97
N ILE A 6 -11.36 -8.55 16.71
CA ILE A 6 -9.97 -8.13 16.76
C ILE A 6 -9.39 -8.39 15.37
N ALA A 7 -9.25 -7.34 14.56
CA ALA A 7 -8.53 -7.42 13.29
C ALA A 7 -7.03 -7.36 13.60
N LEU A 8 -6.30 -8.43 13.26
CA LEU A 8 -4.85 -8.44 13.36
C LEU A 8 -4.28 -7.95 12.03
N ILE A 9 -3.89 -6.68 12.00
CA ILE A 9 -3.26 -6.08 10.83
C ILE A 9 -1.76 -6.37 10.84
N ARG A 10 -1.24 -6.85 9.72
CA ARG A 10 0.19 -7.17 9.55
C ARG A 10 0.76 -6.48 8.33
N LEU A 11 1.99 -6.00 8.46
CA LEU A 11 2.82 -5.60 7.33
C LEU A 11 3.62 -6.82 6.88
N VAL A 12 3.41 -7.22 5.62
CA VAL A 12 4.04 -8.39 5.02
C VAL A 12 4.90 -7.94 3.86
N GLU A 13 6.08 -8.54 3.73
CA GLU A 13 6.94 -8.30 2.58
C GLU A 13 6.26 -8.72 1.28
N ILE A 14 6.45 -7.90 0.23
CA ILE A 14 5.95 -8.23 -1.10
C ILE A 14 7.03 -9.04 -1.82
N THR A 15 6.68 -10.29 -2.11
CA THR A 15 7.50 -11.25 -2.84
C THR A 15 6.77 -11.64 -4.11
N ASP A 16 7.42 -12.38 -5.01
CA ASP A 16 6.74 -12.86 -6.21
C ASP A 16 5.58 -13.83 -5.89
N ALA A 17 5.62 -14.48 -4.73
CA ALA A 17 4.56 -15.40 -4.30
C ALA A 17 3.23 -14.70 -3.92
N ASN A 18 3.28 -13.43 -3.51
CA ASN A 18 2.07 -12.68 -3.13
C ASN A 18 1.80 -11.45 -4.01
N ARG A 19 2.70 -11.12 -4.94
CA ARG A 19 2.61 -9.93 -5.81
C ARG A 19 1.27 -9.81 -6.51
N ASP A 20 0.78 -10.87 -7.13
CA ASP A 20 -0.47 -10.83 -7.90
C ASP A 20 -1.67 -10.50 -7.01
N ALA A 21 -1.71 -11.08 -5.80
CA ALA A 21 -2.76 -10.81 -4.83
C ALA A 21 -2.73 -9.37 -4.32
N VAL A 22 -1.53 -8.80 -4.11
CA VAL A 22 -1.39 -7.41 -3.65
C VAL A 22 -1.71 -6.41 -4.77
N VAL A 23 -1.30 -6.68 -6.02
CA VAL A 23 -1.64 -5.85 -7.19
C VAL A 23 -3.14 -5.85 -7.47
N ALA A 24 -3.84 -6.93 -7.13
CA ALA A 24 -5.29 -7.02 -7.27
C ALA A 24 -6.07 -6.14 -6.28
N VAL A 25 -5.43 -5.60 -5.23
CA VAL A 25 -6.07 -4.69 -4.28
C VAL A 25 -6.54 -3.44 -5.02
N ARG A 26 -7.84 -3.17 -4.94
CA ARG A 26 -8.48 -2.02 -5.59
C ARG A 26 -8.72 -0.92 -4.58
N VAL A 27 -8.35 0.29 -4.98
CA VAL A 27 -8.82 1.50 -4.31
C VAL A 27 -10.31 1.70 -4.62
N HIS A 28 -11.04 2.30 -3.69
CA HIS A 28 -12.44 2.65 -3.97
C HIS A 28 -12.48 3.68 -5.12
N PRO A 29 -13.43 3.63 -6.07
CA PRO A 29 -13.45 4.53 -7.24
C PRO A 29 -13.36 6.03 -6.90
N ALA A 30 -13.98 6.44 -5.78
CA ALA A 30 -13.91 7.82 -5.30
C ALA A 30 -12.49 8.30 -4.90
N GLN A 31 -11.55 7.37 -4.68
CA GLN A 31 -10.17 7.63 -4.27
C GLN A 31 -9.16 7.54 -5.42
N GLU A 32 -9.51 6.96 -6.57
CA GLU A 32 -8.60 6.71 -7.71
C GLU A 32 -7.90 7.97 -8.22
N ARG A 33 -8.55 9.15 -8.11
CA ARG A 33 -7.94 10.44 -8.49
C ARG A 33 -6.89 10.97 -7.50
N PHE A 34 -6.81 10.40 -6.30
CA PHE A 34 -5.94 10.85 -5.22
C PHE A 34 -4.89 9.80 -4.84
N VAL A 35 -5.17 8.53 -5.11
CA VAL A 35 -4.34 7.40 -4.70
C VAL A 35 -4.07 6.53 -5.92
N ALA A 36 -2.79 6.33 -6.22
CA ALA A 36 -2.37 5.42 -7.28
C ALA A 36 -2.70 3.95 -6.94
N SER A 37 -2.88 3.12 -7.96
CA SER A 37 -2.94 1.67 -7.76
C SER A 37 -1.57 1.13 -7.29
N VAL A 38 -1.57 -0.03 -6.64
CA VAL A 38 -0.33 -0.70 -6.23
C VAL A 38 0.58 -0.97 -7.44
N GLU A 39 0.00 -1.41 -8.55
CA GLU A 39 0.73 -1.62 -9.80
C GLU A 39 1.44 -0.35 -10.26
N LYS A 40 0.74 0.78 -10.27
CA LYS A 40 1.32 2.06 -10.65
C LYS A 40 2.44 2.46 -9.71
N SER A 41 2.28 2.27 -8.40
CA SER A 41 3.36 2.53 -7.43
C SER A 41 4.62 1.70 -7.69
N PHE A 42 4.49 0.45 -8.14
CA PHE A 42 5.65 -0.36 -8.53
C PHE A 42 6.32 0.09 -9.83
N VAL A 43 5.56 0.62 -10.79
CA VAL A 43 6.15 1.19 -12.01
C VAL A 43 6.89 2.47 -11.66
N ASP A 44 6.23 3.40 -10.97
CA ASP A 44 6.80 4.70 -10.59
C ASP A 44 8.10 4.52 -9.78
N ALA A 45 8.17 3.52 -8.89
CA ALA A 45 9.39 3.22 -8.13
C ALA A 45 10.53 2.61 -8.94
N ARG A 46 10.23 1.84 -10.01
CA ARG A 46 11.27 1.36 -10.93
C ARG A 46 11.85 2.50 -11.75
N GLU A 47 11.04 3.52 -12.04
CA GLU A 47 11.47 4.71 -12.77
C GLU A 47 12.27 5.68 -11.89
N ASN A 48 12.11 5.61 -10.56
CA ASN A 48 12.81 6.45 -9.57
C ASN A 48 13.54 5.57 -8.51
N PRO A 49 14.55 4.78 -8.92
CA PRO A 49 15.21 3.82 -8.03
C PRO A 49 15.98 4.46 -6.87
N GLU A 50 16.37 5.74 -7.00
CA GLU A 50 17.06 6.52 -5.97
C GLU A 50 16.24 6.77 -4.70
N ALA A 51 14.91 6.56 -4.76
CA ALA A 51 14.03 6.69 -3.61
C ALA A 51 14.08 5.47 -2.66
N GLU A 52 14.80 4.41 -3.04
CA GLU A 52 14.98 3.15 -2.30
C GLU A 52 13.73 2.69 -1.51
N PRO A 53 12.56 2.57 -2.18
CA PRO A 53 11.32 2.32 -1.46
C PRO A 53 11.26 0.88 -0.98
N TRP A 54 11.02 0.72 0.32
CA TRP A 54 10.73 -0.56 0.95
C TRP A 54 9.22 -0.82 0.94
N PHE A 55 8.77 -1.83 0.20
CA PHE A 55 7.34 -2.10 0.03
C PHE A 55 6.79 -3.10 1.04
N ARG A 56 5.65 -2.77 1.65
CA ARG A 56 4.89 -3.67 2.52
C ARG A 56 3.44 -3.74 2.09
N ALA A 57 2.92 -4.95 2.01
CA ALA A 57 1.48 -5.20 1.87
C ALA A 57 0.83 -5.19 3.25
N VAL A 58 -0.35 -4.59 3.35
CA VAL A 58 -1.17 -4.60 4.56
C VAL A 58 -2.13 -5.78 4.46
N TYR A 59 -2.07 -6.67 5.44
CA TYR A 59 -2.93 -7.85 5.52
C TYR A 59 -3.89 -7.76 6.71
N ASP A 60 -5.15 -8.11 6.47
CA ASP A 60 -6.11 -8.50 7.51
C ASP A 60 -6.29 -10.02 7.46
N GLY A 61 -5.71 -10.72 8.44
CA GLY A 61 -5.54 -12.17 8.37
C GLY A 61 -4.68 -12.57 7.17
N ASP A 62 -5.27 -13.29 6.21
CA ASP A 62 -4.64 -13.76 4.97
C ASP A 62 -5.06 -12.96 3.73
N VAL A 63 -5.90 -11.93 3.91
CA VAL A 63 -6.40 -11.09 2.82
C VAL A 63 -5.54 -9.83 2.71
N PRO A 64 -4.91 -9.56 1.56
CA PRO A 64 -4.27 -8.27 1.33
C PRO A 64 -5.35 -7.20 1.19
N VAL A 65 -5.22 -6.13 1.99
CA VAL A 65 -6.19 -5.03 2.05
C VAL A 65 -5.56 -3.68 1.72
N GLY A 66 -4.24 -3.62 1.54
CA GLY A 66 -3.56 -2.38 1.24
C GLY A 66 -2.07 -2.54 0.98
N PHE A 67 -1.42 -1.39 0.84
CA PHE A 67 -0.02 -1.25 0.47
C PHE A 67 0.54 0.00 1.15
N VAL A 68 1.77 -0.09 1.65
CA VAL A 68 2.52 1.06 2.16
C VAL A 68 3.95 1.01 1.61
N PRO A 69 4.42 2.07 0.94
CA PRO A 69 5.85 2.27 0.72
C PRO A 69 6.45 2.94 1.96
N THR A 70 7.55 2.38 2.44
CA THR A 70 8.34 2.87 3.57
C THR A 70 9.78 3.15 3.14
N GLY A 71 10.48 4.07 3.80
CA GLY A 71 11.91 4.33 3.61
C GLY A 71 12.75 3.22 4.22
N GLU A 72 14.07 3.32 4.07
CA GLU A 72 15.03 2.35 4.62
C GLU A 72 14.76 2.03 6.11
N ASP A 73 14.32 3.02 6.90
CA ASP A 73 14.04 2.87 8.33
C ASP A 73 12.58 2.54 8.69
N GLY A 74 11.73 2.22 7.70
CA GLY A 74 10.29 1.99 7.93
C GLY A 74 9.44 3.26 8.02
N GLU A 75 10.03 4.43 7.75
CA GLU A 75 9.31 5.71 7.69
C GLU A 75 8.34 5.74 6.49
N ILE A 76 7.10 6.20 6.67
CA ILE A 76 6.14 6.27 5.56
C ILE A 76 6.60 7.40 4.60
N ILE A 77 7.09 7.05 3.40
CA ILE A 77 7.61 8.05 2.43
C ILE A 77 6.48 8.76 1.67
N LEU A 78 5.26 8.22 1.69
CA LEU A 78 4.12 8.89 1.07
C LEU A 78 3.56 9.97 1.98
N ARG A 79 4.07 11.19 1.83
CA ARG A 79 3.34 12.40 2.24
C ARG A 79 2.25 12.67 1.21
N LEU A 80 1.08 12.04 1.38
CA LEU A 80 -0.12 12.43 0.62
C LEU A 80 -0.51 13.85 1.08
N ASP A 81 -0.19 14.87 0.28
CA ASP A 81 -0.65 16.22 0.52
C ASP A 81 -2.15 16.31 0.20
N LEU A 82 -2.96 15.94 1.18
CA LEU A 82 -4.42 16.08 1.12
C LEU A 82 -4.88 17.55 1.19
N GLY A 83 -3.94 18.51 1.32
CA GLY A 83 -4.20 19.94 1.45
C GLY A 83 -4.24 20.71 0.12
N SER A 84 -3.81 20.10 -0.99
CA SER A 84 -3.87 20.74 -2.31
C SER A 84 -5.14 20.32 -3.06
N ARG A 85 -6.29 20.83 -2.61
CA ARG A 85 -7.53 20.85 -3.40
C ARG A 85 -7.89 22.31 -3.73
N PRO A 86 -8.24 22.64 -4.99
CA PRO A 86 -9.22 23.68 -5.23
C PRO A 86 -10.62 23.25 -4.73
#